data_AF-A0AAV7KLW8-F1
#
_entry.id   AF-A0AAV7KLW8-F1
#
_cell.length_a   1.000
_cell.length_b   1.000
_cell.length_c   1.000
_cell.angle_alpha   90.00
_cell.angle_beta   90.00
_cell.angle_gamma   90.00
#
_symmetry.space_group_name_H-M   'P 1'
#
loop_
_entity.id
_entity.type
_entity.pdbx_description
1 polymer ?
#
loop_
_entity_poly.entity_id
_entity_poly.type
_entity_poly.pdbx_seq_one_letter_code
_entity_poly.pdbx_strand_id
1 'polypeptide(L)'
;MATATVAMETESQIPIPQTVGLSGQIPNSAGGYSWPISDMGRLRRFLCLGSEGGSYYINEKKLGKENAKTIVRMLDTGEGQDVVIEILQYSTEGRTAKQEPIIFALAICARLGDAETKKSAYIALPKVCRIPTHLFSFIEYCESLSKGTGWGRAHRRAISEWYTEKAPYPLSILVTKYQQRNGWSHRDLLRLCHLKTDRDELNIIFRYIIKGMDQVITDYEHLTSNPEILKVFEFFQAVEKAKSCTKPEDIIPLINIYGLVREHIPTPLLSNAEVWRALLQKMPMTAMIRNLGKMTAIELLAPLSGELISLNGSIFRILIIKLIKVKQTYLNGSLHPIRSGGFH
;
A
#
# COMPACT_ATOMS: atom_id res chain seq x y z
N MET A 1 15.75 62.21 48.74
CA MET A 1 15.92 60.91 48.07
C MET A 1 15.13 60.95 46.77
N ALA A 2 15.80 61.04 45.63
CA ALA A 2 15.17 60.90 44.32
C ALA A 2 15.71 59.60 43.69
N THR A 3 14.84 58.61 43.56
CA THR A 3 15.13 57.34 42.87
C THR A 3 15.03 57.56 41.37
N ALA A 4 16.15 57.36 40.66
CA ALA A 4 16.23 57.37 39.22
C ALA A 4 15.71 56.02 38.68
N THR A 5 14.63 56.07 37.89
CA THR A 5 14.10 54.93 37.15
C THR A 5 14.92 54.76 35.87
N VAL A 6 15.67 53.67 35.75
CA VAL A 6 16.35 53.29 34.50
C VAL A 6 15.29 52.74 33.54
N ALA A 7 15.01 53.47 32.46
CA ALA A 7 14.21 52.98 31.36
C ALA A 7 15.02 51.92 30.59
N MET A 8 14.53 50.68 30.55
CA MET A 8 15.02 49.68 29.60
C MET A 8 14.61 50.12 28.19
N GLU A 9 15.59 50.51 27.37
CA GLU A 9 15.39 50.70 25.93
C GLU A 9 14.97 49.36 25.32
N THR A 10 13.73 49.28 24.87
CA THR A 10 13.26 48.21 23.98
C THR A 10 13.95 48.39 22.64
N GLU A 11 14.84 47.47 22.26
CA GLU A 11 15.41 47.38 20.91
C GLU A 11 14.30 47.49 19.87
N SER A 12 14.38 48.52 19.02
CA SER A 12 13.46 48.68 17.90
C SER A 12 13.70 47.54 16.91
N GLN A 13 12.71 46.65 16.74
CA GLN A 13 12.73 45.67 15.67
C GLN A 13 12.62 46.41 14.34
N ILE A 14 13.76 46.69 13.71
CA ILE A 14 13.82 47.23 12.35
C ILE A 14 13.18 46.19 11.42
N PRO A 15 12.13 46.53 10.65
CA PRO A 15 11.53 45.60 9.70
C PRO A 15 12.52 45.28 8.58
N ILE A 16 13.04 44.06 8.59
CA ILE A 16 13.99 43.58 7.58
C ILE A 16 13.20 43.17 6.32
N PRO A 17 13.52 43.71 5.13
CA PRO A 17 12.87 43.32 3.89
C PRO A 17 13.04 41.83 3.59
N GLN A 18 12.03 41.19 2.99
CA GLN A 18 12.04 39.76 2.65
C GLN A 18 13.17 39.36 1.67
N THR A 19 13.84 40.35 1.06
CA THR A 19 15.02 40.21 0.19
C THR A 19 16.34 40.07 0.94
N VAL A 20 16.35 40.26 2.27
CA VAL A 20 17.54 40.11 3.13
C VAL A 20 17.29 38.96 4.10
N GLY A 21 18.14 37.93 4.07
CA GLY A 21 18.02 36.78 4.93
C GLY A 21 18.33 37.08 6.39
N LEU A 22 17.48 36.60 7.30
CA LEU A 22 17.78 36.61 8.74
C LEU A 22 18.85 35.56 9.07
N SER A 23 19.54 35.75 10.20
CA SER A 23 20.50 34.75 10.71
C SER A 23 19.83 33.38 10.86
N GLY A 24 20.37 32.36 10.19
CA GLY A 24 19.83 31.00 10.14
C GLY A 24 18.85 30.71 8.99
N GLN A 25 18.48 31.71 8.18
CA GLN A 25 17.74 31.48 6.94
C GLN A 25 18.68 31.15 5.77
N ILE A 26 18.17 30.35 4.83
CA ILE A 26 18.84 29.97 3.59
C ILE A 26 18.06 30.47 2.36
N PRO A 27 18.74 30.77 1.24
CA PRO A 27 18.08 31.11 -0.02
C PRO A 27 17.13 29.98 -0.47
N ASN A 28 15.96 30.37 -0.97
CA ASN A 28 14.96 29.45 -1.52
C ASN A 28 14.86 29.58 -3.05
N SER A 29 14.18 28.62 -3.67
CA SER A 29 14.04 28.56 -5.14
C SER A 29 13.27 29.73 -5.76
N ALA A 30 12.52 30.50 -4.97
CA ALA A 30 11.76 31.67 -5.41
C ALA A 30 12.55 32.99 -5.28
N GLY A 31 13.83 32.92 -4.92
CA GLY A 31 14.71 34.09 -4.79
C GLY A 31 14.60 34.84 -3.45
N GLY A 32 13.86 34.31 -2.48
CA GLY A 32 13.80 34.84 -1.11
C GLY A 32 14.57 33.96 -0.11
N TYR A 33 14.41 34.23 1.19
CA TYR A 33 15.03 33.45 2.27
C TYR A 33 13.99 32.68 3.08
N SER A 34 14.38 31.50 3.57
CA SER A 34 13.50 30.62 4.36
C SER A 34 14.28 29.85 5.41
N TRP A 35 13.60 29.43 6.48
CA TRP A 35 14.21 28.56 7.48
C TRP A 35 14.44 27.14 6.93
N PRO A 36 15.61 26.53 7.18
CA PRO A 36 15.87 25.16 6.77
C PRO A 36 14.92 24.22 7.51
N ILE A 37 14.29 23.31 6.76
CA ILE A 37 13.51 22.22 7.35
C ILE A 37 14.45 21.09 7.79
N SER A 38 14.19 20.54 8.99
CA SER A 38 14.90 19.38 9.52
C SER A 38 14.72 18.15 8.62
N ASP A 39 15.64 17.20 8.74
CA ASP A 39 15.60 15.97 7.94
C ASP A 39 14.35 15.14 8.22
N MET A 40 13.96 15.01 9.49
CA MET A 40 12.69 14.39 9.87
C MET A 40 11.49 15.13 9.28
N GLY A 41 11.53 16.47 9.24
CA GLY A 41 10.49 17.28 8.58
C GLY A 41 10.42 17.02 7.07
N ARG A 42 11.57 16.89 6.40
CA ARG A 42 11.67 16.54 4.98
C ARG A 42 11.16 15.11 4.72
N LEU A 43 11.52 14.15 5.58
CA LEU A 43 11.00 12.78 5.53
C LEU A 43 9.48 12.77 5.61
N ARG A 44 8.87 13.44 6.60
CA ARG A 44 7.41 13.54 6.75
C ARG A 44 6.74 14.13 5.51
N ARG A 45 7.32 15.19 4.92
CA ARG A 45 6.83 15.77 3.66
C ARG A 45 6.90 14.75 2.52
N PHE A 46 8.02 14.04 2.38
CA PHE A 46 8.19 13.01 1.37
C PHE A 46 7.19 11.86 1.56
N LEU A 47 6.96 11.38 2.79
CA LEU A 47 6.00 10.31 3.04
C LEU A 47 4.55 10.74 2.69
N CYS A 48 4.16 11.97 3.01
CA CYS A 48 2.83 12.50 2.70
C CYS A 48 2.62 12.77 1.20
N LEU A 49 3.54 13.55 0.61
CA LEU A 49 3.36 14.18 -0.70
C LEU A 49 4.05 13.39 -1.82
N GLY A 50 5.01 12.54 -1.47
CA GLY A 50 5.96 11.96 -2.42
C GLY A 50 6.93 13.01 -2.96
N SER A 51 7.47 12.74 -4.14
CA SER A 51 8.06 13.75 -5.00
C SER A 51 6.95 14.36 -5.85
N GLU A 52 6.76 15.68 -5.79
CA GLU A 52 5.85 16.42 -6.69
C GLU A 52 6.09 15.98 -8.14
N GLY A 53 5.05 15.41 -8.77
CA GLY A 53 4.93 15.19 -10.22
C GLY A 53 4.99 13.76 -10.78
N GLY A 54 5.35 12.71 -10.02
CA GLY A 54 5.29 11.36 -10.61
C GLY A 54 5.96 10.23 -9.83
N SER A 55 5.61 8.99 -10.18
CA SER A 55 6.27 7.77 -9.71
C SER A 55 7.74 7.75 -10.08
N TYR A 56 8.60 7.27 -9.18
CA TYR A 56 10.07 7.18 -9.25
C TYR A 56 10.67 6.71 -10.60
N TYR A 57 9.90 6.05 -11.45
CA TYR A 57 10.38 5.41 -12.68
C TYR A 57 10.34 6.26 -13.95
N ILE A 58 9.70 7.44 -13.99
CA ILE A 58 9.64 8.21 -15.23
C ILE A 58 9.76 9.72 -14.96
N ASN A 59 10.94 10.27 -15.27
CA ASN A 59 11.25 11.67 -15.59
C ASN A 59 11.03 12.82 -14.58
N GLU A 60 11.23 12.61 -13.26
CA GLU A 60 11.50 13.73 -12.32
C GLU A 60 12.66 13.41 -11.36
N LYS A 61 13.88 13.55 -11.88
CA LYS A 61 15.12 13.03 -11.27
C LYS A 61 15.65 13.82 -10.06
N LYS A 62 15.18 15.04 -9.77
CA LYS A 62 15.84 15.90 -8.76
C LYS A 62 15.27 15.71 -7.36
N LEU A 63 13.95 15.87 -7.19
CA LEU A 63 13.30 15.82 -5.88
C LEU A 63 13.33 14.41 -5.25
N GLY A 64 13.13 13.35 -6.06
CA GLY A 64 13.29 11.97 -5.59
C GLY A 64 14.71 11.66 -5.11
N LYS A 65 15.74 12.21 -5.77
CA LYS A 65 17.15 12.07 -5.35
C LYS A 65 17.44 12.87 -4.08
N GLU A 66 16.88 14.07 -3.93
CA GLU A 66 17.06 14.90 -2.72
C GLU A 66 16.41 14.27 -1.48
N ASN A 67 15.22 13.69 -1.63
CA ASN A 67 14.55 12.96 -0.56
C ASN A 67 15.30 11.66 -0.21
N ALA A 68 15.80 10.93 -1.20
CA ALA A 68 16.66 9.76 -0.96
C ALA A 68 17.94 10.15 -0.20
N LYS A 69 18.61 11.25 -0.60
CA LYS A 69 19.79 11.77 0.10
C LYS A 69 19.48 12.17 1.55
N THR A 70 18.30 12.71 1.80
CA THR A 70 17.86 13.05 3.16
C THR A 70 17.79 11.81 4.03
N ILE A 71 17.14 10.74 3.53
CA ILE A 71 17.04 9.47 4.26
C ILE A 71 18.43 8.89 4.50
N VAL A 72 19.28 8.83 3.47
CA VAL A 72 20.65 8.31 3.60
C VAL A 72 21.44 9.09 4.67
N ARG A 73 21.34 10.43 4.70
CA ARG A 73 21.99 11.22 5.75
C ARG A 73 21.49 10.86 7.14
N MET A 74 20.19 10.65 7.33
CA MET A 74 19.64 10.20 8.61
C MET A 74 20.15 8.79 9.01
N LEU A 75 20.37 7.92 8.03
CA LEU A 75 21.00 6.61 8.28
C LEU A 75 22.45 6.78 8.74
N ASP A 76 23.20 7.66 8.07
CA ASP A 76 24.61 7.92 8.37
C ASP A 76 24.81 8.61 9.74
N THR A 77 23.83 9.39 10.22
CA THR A 77 23.83 10.02 11.55
C THR A 77 23.31 9.13 12.67
N GLY A 78 22.94 7.88 12.38
CA GLY A 78 22.47 6.92 13.39
C GLY A 78 20.97 7.02 13.73
N GLU A 79 20.18 7.79 12.97
CA GLU A 79 18.74 7.99 13.18
C GLU A 79 17.88 6.94 12.42
N GLY A 80 18.48 5.86 11.92
CA GLY A 80 17.81 4.92 11.03
C GLY A 80 16.63 4.17 11.64
N GLN A 81 16.65 3.87 12.94
CA GLN A 81 15.50 3.28 13.62
C GLN A 81 14.33 4.27 13.73
N ASP A 82 14.60 5.55 13.98
CA ASP A 82 13.58 6.60 14.04
C ASP A 82 12.90 6.79 12.68
N VAL A 83 13.67 6.72 11.59
CA VAL A 83 13.13 6.71 10.23
C VAL A 83 12.14 5.56 10.03
N VAL A 84 12.49 4.34 10.45
CA VAL A 84 11.59 3.18 10.33
C VAL A 84 10.33 3.32 11.18
N ILE A 85 10.44 3.88 12.39
CA ILE A 85 9.30 4.16 13.28
C ILE A 85 8.34 5.13 12.61
N GLU A 86 8.85 6.24 12.06
CA GLU A 86 8.04 7.25 11.39
C GLU A 86 7.36 6.67 10.13
N ILE A 87 8.08 5.87 9.33
CA ILE A 87 7.53 5.15 8.17
C ILE A 87 6.38 4.25 8.59
N LEU A 88 6.58 3.45 9.65
CA LEU A 88 5.57 2.53 10.15
C LEU A 88 4.33 3.30 10.59
N GLN A 89 4.51 4.37 11.37
CA GLN A 89 3.42 5.22 11.86
C GLN A 89 2.59 5.79 10.70
N TYR A 90 3.24 6.38 9.71
CA TYR A 90 2.57 6.95 8.53
C TYR A 90 1.81 5.89 7.74
N SER A 91 2.38 4.70 7.61
CA SER A 91 1.76 3.58 6.93
C SER A 91 0.52 3.06 7.67
N THR A 92 0.63 2.81 8.98
CA THR A 92 -0.44 2.17 9.77
C THR A 92 -1.59 3.11 10.09
N GLU A 93 -1.30 4.40 10.25
CA GLU A 93 -2.33 5.42 10.47
C GLU A 93 -2.99 5.90 9.18
N GLY A 94 -2.47 5.50 8.01
CA GLY A 94 -3.04 5.87 6.72
C GLY A 94 -2.93 7.37 6.43
N ARG A 95 -1.84 8.02 6.87
CA ARG A 95 -1.58 9.47 6.72
C ARG A 95 -1.08 9.86 5.32
N THR A 96 -1.00 8.91 4.40
CA THR A 96 -0.43 9.13 3.06
C THR A 96 -1.44 8.86 1.96
N ALA A 97 -1.41 9.70 0.93
CA ALA A 97 -2.28 9.52 -0.25
C ALA A 97 -1.81 8.37 -1.14
N LYS A 98 -0.48 8.21 -1.25
CA LYS A 98 0.23 7.23 -2.07
C LYS A 98 1.12 6.35 -1.18
N GLN A 99 1.31 5.09 -1.57
CA GLN A 99 2.08 4.13 -0.77
C GLN A 99 3.54 4.05 -1.22
N GLU A 100 3.82 4.45 -2.45
CA GLU A 100 5.12 4.39 -3.10
C GLU A 100 6.22 5.11 -2.31
N PRO A 101 6.02 6.33 -1.75
CA PRO A 101 7.06 7.01 -0.97
C PRO A 101 7.43 6.27 0.32
N ILE A 102 6.43 5.72 1.02
CA ILE A 102 6.61 4.88 2.22
C ILE A 102 7.44 3.65 1.88
N ILE A 103 7.07 2.95 0.80
CA ILE A 103 7.70 1.69 0.43
C ILE A 103 9.15 1.93 -0.02
N PHE A 104 9.38 3.02 -0.76
CA PHE A 104 10.72 3.44 -1.17
C PHE A 104 11.61 3.79 0.03
N ALA A 105 11.08 4.56 1.00
CA ALA A 105 11.82 4.89 2.21
C ALA A 105 12.18 3.63 3.03
N LEU A 106 11.24 2.67 3.13
CA LEU A 106 11.50 1.39 3.78
C LEU A 106 12.58 0.58 3.04
N ALA A 107 12.58 0.58 1.71
CA ALA A 107 13.60 -0.09 0.90
C ALA A 107 14.99 0.52 1.11
N ILE A 108 15.11 1.85 1.21
CA ILE A 108 16.37 2.52 1.57
C ILE A 108 16.87 2.02 2.93
N CYS A 109 16.00 1.99 3.96
CA CYS A 109 16.36 1.48 5.28
C CYS A 109 16.82 0.02 5.24
N ALA A 110 16.12 -0.84 4.49
CA ALA A 110 16.42 -2.26 4.37
C ALA A 110 17.72 -2.56 3.59
N ARG A 111 18.17 -1.65 2.73
CA ARG A 111 19.36 -1.82 1.88
C ARG A 111 20.59 -1.13 2.43
N LEU A 112 20.44 0.15 2.76
CA LEU A 112 21.54 1.07 3.05
C LEU A 112 21.73 1.31 4.56
N GLY A 113 20.76 0.96 5.41
CA GLY A 113 20.86 1.13 6.85
C GLY A 113 21.94 0.27 7.49
N ASP A 114 22.24 0.52 8.76
CA ASP A 114 23.07 -0.37 9.58
C ASP A 114 22.31 -1.66 9.97
N ALA A 115 22.95 -2.55 10.74
CA ALA A 115 22.36 -3.84 11.08
C ALA A 115 21.01 -3.73 11.81
N GLU A 116 20.91 -2.80 12.78
CA GLU A 116 19.68 -2.58 13.53
C GLU A 116 18.58 -1.92 12.69
N THR A 117 18.93 -0.95 11.83
CA THR A 117 17.96 -0.34 10.90
C THR A 117 17.42 -1.36 9.91
N LYS A 118 18.28 -2.20 9.32
CA LYS A 118 17.83 -3.27 8.39
C LYS A 118 16.88 -4.24 9.10
N LYS A 119 17.21 -4.64 10.32
CA LYS A 119 16.37 -5.51 11.15
C LYS A 119 15.01 -4.87 11.41
N SER A 120 14.97 -3.61 11.85
CA SER A 120 13.74 -2.84 12.07
C SER A 120 12.90 -2.73 10.79
N ALA A 121 13.54 -2.47 9.64
CA ALA A 121 12.85 -2.37 8.35
C ALA A 121 12.17 -3.69 7.95
N TYR A 122 12.84 -4.84 8.15
CA TYR A 122 12.22 -6.14 7.88
C TYR A 122 11.09 -6.49 8.85
N ILE A 123 11.21 -6.13 10.12
CA ILE A 123 10.11 -6.31 11.10
C ILE A 123 8.89 -5.46 10.71
N ALA A 124 9.11 -4.26 10.17
CA ALA A 124 8.04 -3.39 9.68
C ALA A 124 7.43 -3.84 8.33
N LEU A 125 8.16 -4.66 7.55
CA LEU A 125 7.79 -5.06 6.19
C LEU A 125 6.34 -5.58 6.05
N PRO A 126 5.86 -6.57 6.83
CA PRO A 126 4.49 -7.08 6.67
C PRO A 126 3.42 -6.04 7.03
N LYS A 127 3.72 -5.09 7.92
CA LYS A 127 2.80 -4.02 8.34
C LYS A 127 2.68 -2.90 7.30
N VAL A 128 3.77 -2.64 6.58
CA VAL A 128 3.83 -1.64 5.50
C VAL A 128 3.34 -2.24 4.18
N CYS A 129 3.89 -3.39 3.80
CA CYS A 129 3.58 -4.08 2.55
C CYS A 129 2.38 -5.02 2.70
N ARG A 130 1.18 -4.49 2.94
CA ARG A 130 -0.02 -5.30 3.26
C ARG A 130 -0.50 -6.21 2.14
N ILE A 131 -0.28 -5.81 0.88
CA ILE A 131 -0.75 -6.51 -0.31
C ILE A 131 0.41 -6.78 -1.28
N PRO A 132 0.27 -7.73 -2.23
CA PRO A 132 1.32 -8.07 -3.19
C PRO A 132 1.86 -6.87 -3.97
N THR A 133 1.00 -5.94 -4.40
CA THR A 133 1.46 -4.71 -5.09
C THR A 133 2.51 -3.96 -4.27
N HIS A 134 2.34 -3.85 -2.95
CA HIS A 134 3.30 -3.15 -2.10
C HIS A 134 4.60 -3.95 -1.98
N LEU A 135 4.48 -5.28 -1.80
CA LEU A 135 5.63 -6.17 -1.71
C LEU A 135 6.45 -6.11 -3.01
N PHE A 136 5.81 -6.20 -4.17
CA PHE A 136 6.47 -6.09 -5.47
C PHE A 136 7.15 -4.73 -5.67
N SER A 137 6.51 -3.63 -5.30
CA SER A 137 7.16 -2.31 -5.28
C SER A 137 8.38 -2.27 -4.35
N PHE A 138 8.31 -2.91 -3.18
CA PHE A 138 9.43 -2.98 -2.24
C PHE A 138 10.62 -3.75 -2.84
N ILE A 139 10.36 -4.88 -3.49
CA ILE A 139 11.41 -5.66 -4.18
C ILE A 139 12.04 -4.84 -5.29
N GLU A 140 11.23 -4.23 -6.14
CA GLU A 140 11.68 -3.39 -7.25
C GLU A 140 12.59 -2.23 -6.76
N TYR A 141 12.23 -1.58 -5.66
CA TYR A 141 13.11 -0.59 -5.03
C TYR A 141 14.36 -1.21 -4.41
N CYS A 142 14.28 -2.36 -3.75
CA CYS A 142 15.46 -3.03 -3.20
C CYS A 142 16.46 -3.42 -4.28
N GLU A 143 15.99 -3.88 -5.45
CA GLU A 143 16.81 -4.26 -6.59
C GLU A 143 17.51 -3.05 -7.18
N SER A 144 16.79 -1.94 -7.42
CA SER A 144 17.40 -0.70 -7.92
C SER A 144 18.45 -0.09 -6.98
N LEU A 145 18.37 -0.38 -5.68
CA LEU A 145 19.31 0.08 -4.65
C LEU A 145 20.47 -0.90 -4.39
N SER A 146 20.41 -2.12 -4.93
CA SER A 146 21.40 -3.16 -4.64
C SER A 146 22.62 -3.07 -5.58
N LYS A 147 23.83 -3.21 -5.03
CA LYS A 147 25.10 -3.25 -5.79
C LYS A 147 25.57 -4.68 -6.15
N GLY A 148 24.76 -5.70 -5.88
CA GLY A 148 25.09 -7.12 -6.05
C GLY A 148 23.80 -7.95 -6.17
N THR A 149 23.82 -9.23 -5.79
CA THR A 149 22.65 -10.10 -5.97
C THR A 149 21.40 -9.62 -5.25
N GLY A 150 21.48 -8.77 -4.22
CA GLY A 150 20.31 -8.25 -3.48
C GLY A 150 19.61 -9.26 -2.56
N TRP A 151 19.78 -10.56 -2.79
CA TRP A 151 19.06 -11.64 -2.10
C TRP A 151 19.82 -12.28 -0.94
N GLY A 152 20.31 -11.48 0.01
CA GLY A 152 20.96 -11.99 1.23
C GLY A 152 20.01 -12.75 2.18
N ARG A 153 20.55 -13.47 3.17
CA ARG A 153 19.78 -14.32 4.12
C ARG A 153 18.62 -13.57 4.79
N ALA A 154 18.86 -12.36 5.29
CA ALA A 154 17.84 -11.56 5.96
C ALA A 154 16.69 -11.15 5.01
N HIS A 155 17.00 -10.79 3.77
CA HIS A 155 16.01 -10.42 2.78
C HIS A 155 15.12 -11.60 2.38
N ARG A 156 15.76 -12.76 2.08
CA ARG A 156 15.04 -14.00 1.76
C ARG A 156 14.10 -14.37 2.89
N ARG A 157 14.59 -14.36 4.13
CA ARG A 157 13.79 -14.67 5.33
C ARG A 157 12.58 -13.75 5.46
N ALA A 158 12.77 -12.43 5.40
CA ALA A 158 11.69 -11.46 5.57
C ALA A 158 10.59 -11.61 4.49
N ILE A 159 10.98 -11.93 3.25
CA ILE A 159 10.02 -12.17 2.17
C ILE A 159 9.30 -13.51 2.37
N SER A 160 10.01 -14.56 2.78
CA SER A 160 9.37 -15.84 3.11
C SER A 160 8.36 -15.69 4.24
N GLU A 161 8.74 -15.00 5.32
CA GLU A 161 7.86 -14.69 6.47
C GLU A 161 6.60 -13.95 6.03
N TRP A 162 6.71 -13.00 5.08
CA TRP A 162 5.55 -12.30 4.53
C TRP A 162 4.47 -13.23 3.97
N TYR A 163 4.86 -14.35 3.37
CA TYR A 163 3.93 -15.37 2.88
C TYR A 163 3.49 -16.32 4.00
N THR A 164 4.42 -16.82 4.81
CA THR A 164 4.15 -17.90 5.78
C THR A 164 3.37 -17.44 7.01
N GLU A 165 3.38 -16.13 7.32
CA GLU A 165 2.58 -15.54 8.39
C GLU A 165 1.11 -15.30 8.00
N LYS A 166 0.75 -15.45 6.71
CA LYS A 166 -0.64 -15.26 6.28
C LYS A 166 -1.46 -16.52 6.49
N ALA A 167 -2.75 -16.31 6.75
CA ALA A 167 -3.72 -17.40 6.71
C ALA A 167 -3.88 -17.93 5.26
N PRO A 168 -4.09 -19.24 5.07
CA PRO A 168 -4.12 -19.86 3.74
C PRO A 168 -5.14 -19.25 2.77
N TYR A 169 -6.41 -19.17 3.17
CA TYR A 169 -7.47 -18.68 2.28
C TYR A 169 -7.33 -17.19 1.91
N PRO A 170 -7.00 -16.27 2.84
CA PRO A 170 -6.66 -14.90 2.46
C PRO A 170 -5.45 -14.81 1.51
N LEU A 171 -4.43 -15.66 1.72
CA LEU A 171 -3.27 -15.69 0.82
C LEU A 171 -3.64 -16.20 -0.58
N SER A 172 -4.50 -17.22 -0.70
CA SER A 172 -4.95 -17.73 -2.00
C SER A 172 -5.65 -16.63 -2.83
N ILE A 173 -6.50 -15.81 -2.19
CA ILE A 173 -7.12 -14.64 -2.83
C ILE A 173 -6.07 -13.61 -3.27
N LEU A 174 -5.07 -13.30 -2.42
CA LEU A 174 -4.06 -12.30 -2.76
C LEU A 174 -3.26 -12.71 -4.00
N VAL A 175 -2.85 -13.97 -4.09
CA VAL A 175 -1.97 -14.45 -5.17
C VAL A 175 -2.70 -14.60 -6.50
N THR A 176 -4.01 -14.88 -6.48
CA THR A 176 -4.83 -14.93 -7.70
C THR A 176 -5.28 -13.55 -8.16
N LYS A 177 -5.53 -12.62 -7.22
CA LYS A 177 -5.93 -11.24 -7.51
C LYS A 177 -4.78 -10.37 -8.03
N TYR A 178 -3.59 -10.55 -7.47
CA TYR A 178 -2.40 -9.74 -7.78
C TYR A 178 -1.27 -10.61 -8.32
N GLN A 179 -1.51 -11.33 -9.41
CA GLN A 179 -0.55 -12.30 -9.96
C GLN A 179 0.85 -11.71 -10.23
N GLN A 180 0.89 -10.48 -10.76
CA GLN A 180 2.12 -9.73 -11.00
C GLN A 180 1.90 -8.21 -10.97
N ARG A 181 2.89 -7.43 -10.54
CA ARG A 181 2.93 -5.96 -10.68
C ARG A 181 4.37 -5.49 -10.83
N ASN A 182 4.59 -4.39 -11.56
CA ASN A 182 5.90 -3.76 -11.74
C ASN A 182 6.99 -4.75 -12.21
N GLY A 183 6.65 -5.70 -13.08
CA GLY A 183 7.59 -6.71 -13.58
C GLY A 183 7.86 -7.89 -12.62
N TRP A 184 7.31 -7.89 -11.41
CA TRP A 184 7.47 -8.96 -10.43
C TRP A 184 6.22 -9.83 -10.31
N SER A 185 6.41 -11.14 -10.21
CA SER A 185 5.37 -12.11 -9.90
C SER A 185 5.62 -12.84 -8.58
N HIS A 186 4.58 -13.47 -8.04
CA HIS A 186 4.74 -14.35 -6.89
C HIS A 186 5.73 -15.50 -7.16
N ARG A 187 5.75 -16.03 -8.39
CA ARG A 187 6.65 -17.09 -8.81
C ARG A 187 8.12 -16.67 -8.70
N ASP A 188 8.44 -15.43 -9.06
CA ASP A 188 9.81 -14.90 -8.99
C ASP A 188 10.26 -14.84 -7.54
N LEU A 189 9.43 -14.25 -6.66
CA LEU A 189 9.72 -14.14 -5.24
C LEU A 189 9.92 -15.51 -4.59
N LEU A 190 9.03 -16.48 -4.83
CA LEU A 190 9.14 -17.83 -4.28
C LEU A 190 10.45 -18.53 -4.70
N ARG A 191 10.88 -18.32 -5.94
CA ARG A 191 12.14 -18.88 -6.45
C ARG A 191 13.36 -18.22 -5.81
N LEU A 192 13.37 -16.89 -5.74
CA LEU A 192 14.51 -16.11 -5.25
C LEU A 192 14.68 -16.20 -3.72
N CYS A 193 13.58 -16.32 -2.96
CA CYS A 193 13.67 -16.55 -1.52
C CYS A 193 13.91 -18.01 -1.14
N HIS A 194 13.80 -18.95 -2.10
CA HIS A 194 13.81 -20.39 -1.85
C HIS A 194 12.82 -20.79 -0.75
N LEU A 195 11.57 -20.34 -0.88
CA LEU A 195 10.56 -20.52 0.17
C LEU A 195 10.35 -22.00 0.51
N LYS A 196 10.39 -22.31 1.81
CA LYS A 196 10.06 -23.62 2.37
C LYS A 196 9.17 -23.44 3.59
N THR A 197 8.20 -24.34 3.76
CA THR A 197 7.37 -24.45 4.97
C THR A 197 6.87 -25.89 5.10
N ASP A 198 6.66 -26.34 6.33
CA ASP A 198 6.11 -27.67 6.64
C ASP A 198 4.58 -27.66 6.70
N ARG A 199 3.96 -26.53 6.32
CA ARG A 199 2.51 -26.30 6.34
C ARG A 199 1.89 -26.63 4.99
N ASP A 200 1.25 -27.78 4.87
CA ASP A 200 0.61 -28.23 3.63
C ASP A 200 -0.47 -27.28 3.13
N GLU A 201 -1.20 -26.63 4.05
CA GLU A 201 -2.19 -25.61 3.75
C GLU A 201 -1.62 -24.36 3.05
N LEU A 202 -0.32 -24.10 3.19
CA LEU A 202 0.40 -23.08 2.42
C LEU A 202 1.10 -23.67 1.19
N ASN A 203 1.64 -24.89 1.30
CA ASN A 203 2.35 -25.53 0.19
C ASN A 203 1.45 -25.76 -1.04
N ILE A 204 0.16 -26.02 -0.85
CA ILE A 204 -0.81 -26.07 -1.97
C ILE A 204 -0.84 -24.75 -2.77
N ILE A 205 -0.76 -23.60 -2.09
CA ILE A 205 -0.76 -22.27 -2.71
C ILE A 205 0.52 -22.06 -3.49
N PHE A 206 1.67 -22.40 -2.90
CA PHE A 206 2.96 -22.27 -3.58
C PHE A 206 3.07 -23.23 -4.77
N ARG A 207 2.51 -24.43 -4.65
CA ARG A 207 2.42 -25.38 -5.75
C ARG A 207 1.59 -24.82 -6.90
N TYR A 208 0.40 -24.26 -6.62
CA TYR A 208 -0.44 -23.58 -7.61
C TYR A 208 0.33 -22.49 -8.35
N ILE A 209 1.04 -21.61 -7.64
CA ILE A 209 1.80 -20.49 -8.23
C ILE A 209 2.91 -21.00 -9.17
N ILE A 210 3.61 -22.08 -8.81
CA ILE A 210 4.79 -22.57 -9.53
C ILE A 210 4.42 -23.57 -10.65
N LYS A 211 3.38 -24.37 -10.46
CA LYS A 211 3.06 -25.51 -11.36
C LYS A 211 1.65 -25.48 -11.95
N GLY A 212 0.76 -24.61 -11.46
CA GLY A 212 -0.62 -24.52 -11.93
C GLY A 212 -1.54 -25.56 -11.29
N MET A 213 -2.80 -25.56 -11.72
CA MET A 213 -3.88 -26.33 -11.09
C MET A 213 -3.75 -27.84 -11.29
N ASP A 214 -3.33 -28.32 -12.46
CA ASP A 214 -3.22 -29.76 -12.74
C ASP A 214 -2.29 -30.48 -11.74
N GLN A 215 -1.18 -29.81 -11.39
CA GLN A 215 -0.27 -30.34 -10.38
C GLN A 215 -0.85 -30.25 -8.97
N VAL A 216 -1.68 -29.24 -8.68
CA VAL A 216 -2.37 -29.14 -7.39
C VAL A 216 -3.36 -30.29 -7.21
N ILE A 217 -4.12 -30.63 -8.25
CA ILE A 217 -5.02 -31.78 -8.23
C ILE A 217 -4.23 -33.06 -7.93
N THR A 218 -3.17 -33.30 -8.69
CA THR A 218 -2.30 -34.47 -8.53
C THR A 218 -1.71 -34.58 -7.11
N ASP A 219 -1.20 -33.47 -6.56
CA ASP A 219 -0.44 -33.47 -5.32
C ASP A 219 -1.31 -33.34 -4.06
N TYR A 220 -2.51 -32.75 -4.14
CA TYR A 220 -3.27 -32.34 -2.95
C TYR A 220 -4.73 -32.81 -2.90
N GLU A 221 -5.29 -33.40 -3.97
CA GLU A 221 -6.69 -33.87 -3.94
C GLU A 221 -6.92 -34.88 -2.79
N HIS A 222 -5.96 -35.79 -2.56
CA HIS A 222 -6.01 -36.75 -1.46
C HIS A 222 -5.92 -36.13 -0.06
N LEU A 223 -5.50 -34.86 0.06
CA LEU A 223 -5.36 -34.13 1.33
C LEU A 223 -6.59 -33.24 1.63
N THR A 224 -7.62 -33.27 0.79
CA THR A 224 -8.84 -32.46 0.93
C THR A 224 -9.72 -32.88 2.10
N SER A 225 -9.39 -33.96 2.83
CA SER A 225 -9.98 -34.22 4.15
C SER A 225 -9.63 -33.14 5.18
N ASN A 226 -8.54 -32.38 4.98
CA ASN A 226 -8.22 -31.19 5.78
C ASN A 226 -9.10 -30.00 5.34
N PRO A 227 -9.92 -29.41 6.23
CA PRO A 227 -10.82 -28.32 5.87
C PRO A 227 -10.15 -27.03 5.36
N GLU A 228 -8.93 -26.71 5.81
CA GLU A 228 -8.21 -25.53 5.31
C GLU A 228 -7.68 -25.76 3.89
N ILE A 229 -7.16 -26.97 3.62
CA ILE A 229 -6.72 -27.38 2.28
C ILE A 229 -7.90 -27.41 1.32
N LEU A 230 -9.03 -28.03 1.73
CA LEU A 230 -10.25 -28.10 0.92
C LEU A 230 -10.72 -26.72 0.50
N LYS A 231 -10.80 -25.76 1.43
CA LYS A 231 -11.21 -24.37 1.11
C LYS A 231 -10.31 -23.72 0.06
N VAL A 232 -9.00 -23.89 0.17
CA VAL A 232 -8.04 -23.33 -0.80
C VAL A 232 -8.15 -24.05 -2.15
N PHE A 233 -8.29 -25.38 -2.12
CA PHE A 233 -8.43 -26.22 -3.30
C PHE A 233 -9.68 -25.86 -4.11
N GLU A 234 -10.85 -25.81 -3.47
CA GLU A 234 -12.11 -25.41 -4.10
C GLU A 234 -12.06 -23.97 -4.62
N PHE A 235 -11.42 -23.06 -3.88
CA PHE A 235 -11.21 -21.70 -4.34
C PHE A 235 -10.39 -21.64 -5.64
N PHE A 236 -9.30 -22.40 -5.75
CA PHE A 236 -8.53 -22.46 -7.00
C PHE A 236 -9.32 -23.09 -8.14
N GLN A 237 -10.10 -24.14 -7.88
CA GLN A 237 -11.03 -24.68 -8.89
C GLN A 237 -12.03 -23.62 -9.36
N ALA A 238 -12.59 -22.83 -8.44
CA ALA A 238 -13.51 -21.75 -8.77
C ALA A 238 -12.83 -20.64 -9.60
N VAL A 239 -11.59 -20.27 -9.27
CA VAL A 239 -10.79 -19.30 -10.04
C VAL A 239 -10.48 -19.83 -11.44
N GLU A 240 -10.12 -21.10 -11.60
CA GLU A 240 -9.87 -21.70 -12.91
C GLU A 240 -11.16 -21.80 -13.74
N LYS A 241 -12.26 -22.28 -13.13
CA LYS A 241 -13.58 -22.33 -13.77
C LYS A 241 -14.02 -20.95 -14.25
N ALA A 242 -13.84 -19.91 -13.42
CA ALA A 242 -14.20 -18.54 -13.75
C ALA A 242 -13.55 -18.03 -15.05
N LYS A 243 -12.32 -18.44 -15.37
CA LYS A 243 -11.63 -18.03 -16.61
C LYS A 243 -12.34 -18.51 -17.87
N SER A 244 -13.06 -19.63 -17.79
CA SER A 244 -13.81 -20.23 -18.90
C SER A 244 -15.29 -19.80 -18.97
N CYS A 245 -15.79 -19.08 -17.96
CA CYS A 245 -17.18 -18.65 -17.93
C CYS A 245 -17.45 -17.62 -19.04
N THR A 246 -18.52 -17.84 -19.81
CA THR A 246 -18.98 -16.93 -20.86
C THR A 246 -20.32 -16.28 -20.53
N LYS A 247 -21.03 -16.78 -19.51
CA LYS A 247 -22.37 -16.29 -19.13
C LYS A 247 -22.43 -15.81 -17.67
N PRO A 248 -23.27 -14.80 -17.36
CA PRO A 248 -23.50 -14.34 -16.00
C PRO A 248 -23.97 -15.44 -15.03
N GLU A 249 -24.86 -16.32 -15.47
CA GLU A 249 -25.40 -17.40 -14.62
C GLU A 249 -24.34 -18.36 -14.10
N ASP A 250 -23.23 -18.53 -14.82
CA ASP A 250 -22.14 -19.44 -14.44
C ASP A 250 -21.18 -18.79 -13.43
N ILE A 251 -20.97 -17.47 -13.52
CA ILE A 251 -19.98 -16.74 -12.72
C ILE A 251 -20.54 -16.23 -11.39
N ILE A 252 -21.84 -15.85 -11.34
CA ILE A 252 -22.47 -15.29 -10.14
C ILE A 252 -22.42 -16.24 -8.93
N PRO A 253 -22.71 -17.56 -9.07
CA PRO A 253 -22.55 -18.50 -7.97
C PRO A 253 -21.12 -18.56 -7.43
N LEU A 254 -20.12 -18.50 -8.33
CA LEU A 254 -18.71 -18.51 -7.94
C LEU A 254 -18.33 -17.27 -7.13
N ILE A 255 -18.84 -16.10 -7.50
CA ILE A 255 -18.68 -14.85 -6.72
C ILE A 255 -19.28 -15.00 -5.33
N ASN A 256 -20.52 -15.48 -5.24
CA ASN A 256 -21.27 -15.53 -3.98
C ASN A 256 -20.66 -16.52 -2.98
N ILE A 257 -20.32 -17.72 -3.46
CA ILE A 257 -19.81 -18.84 -2.65
C ILE A 257 -18.34 -18.59 -2.26
N TYR A 258 -17.47 -18.35 -3.26
CA TYR A 258 -16.01 -18.31 -3.05
C TYR A 258 -15.46 -16.89 -2.84
N GLY A 259 -16.29 -15.86 -2.99
CA GLY A 259 -15.85 -14.48 -2.83
C GLY A 259 -14.91 -14.02 -3.95
N LEU A 260 -15.13 -14.49 -5.18
CA LEU A 260 -14.36 -14.01 -6.33
C LEU A 260 -14.52 -12.49 -6.48
N VAL A 261 -13.41 -11.82 -6.78
CA VAL A 261 -13.35 -10.38 -6.98
C VAL A 261 -13.26 -10.05 -8.46
N ARG A 262 -13.43 -8.76 -8.80
CA ARG A 262 -13.35 -8.24 -10.17
C ARG A 262 -12.16 -8.78 -10.96
N GLU A 263 -10.97 -8.87 -10.35
CA GLU A 263 -9.76 -9.36 -11.01
C GLU A 263 -9.83 -10.84 -11.45
N HIS A 264 -10.76 -11.64 -10.93
CA HIS A 264 -10.99 -13.02 -11.35
C HIS A 264 -12.05 -13.15 -12.46
N ILE A 265 -12.76 -12.07 -12.79
CA ILE A 265 -13.90 -12.11 -13.70
C ILE A 265 -13.44 -11.85 -15.15
N PRO A 266 -13.83 -12.69 -16.12
CA PRO A 266 -13.58 -12.42 -17.53
C PRO A 266 -14.09 -11.05 -17.95
N THR A 267 -13.27 -10.29 -18.68
CA THR A 267 -13.58 -8.92 -19.13
C THR A 267 -14.94 -8.78 -19.82
N PRO A 268 -15.39 -9.70 -20.70
CA PRO A 268 -16.70 -9.60 -21.34
C PRO A 268 -17.87 -9.59 -20.36
N LEU A 269 -17.75 -10.26 -19.21
CA LEU A 269 -18.79 -10.32 -18.19
C LEU A 269 -18.86 -9.05 -17.33
N LEU A 270 -17.84 -8.18 -17.39
CA LEU A 270 -17.80 -6.90 -16.66
C LEU A 270 -18.68 -5.80 -17.29
N SER A 271 -19.41 -6.09 -18.37
CA SER A 271 -20.48 -5.23 -18.88
C SER A 271 -21.86 -5.54 -18.27
N ASN A 272 -22.00 -6.66 -17.56
CA ASN A 272 -23.30 -7.13 -17.06
C ASN A 272 -23.62 -6.60 -15.64
N ALA A 273 -24.81 -6.03 -15.46
CA ALA A 273 -25.24 -5.43 -14.19
C ALA A 273 -25.38 -6.47 -13.05
N GLU A 274 -25.88 -7.67 -13.32
CA GLU A 274 -26.05 -8.73 -12.31
C GLU A 274 -24.70 -9.24 -11.77
N VAL A 275 -23.70 -9.34 -12.64
CA VAL A 275 -22.32 -9.69 -12.23
C VAL A 275 -21.78 -8.62 -11.27
N TRP A 276 -21.99 -7.35 -11.58
CA TRP A 276 -21.57 -6.25 -10.69
C TRP A 276 -22.38 -6.19 -9.39
N ARG A 277 -23.68 -6.51 -9.43
CA ARG A 277 -24.52 -6.64 -8.23
C ARG A 277 -23.96 -7.70 -7.29
N ALA A 278 -23.57 -8.86 -7.80
CA ALA A 278 -22.94 -9.92 -7.02
C ALA A 278 -21.59 -9.46 -6.43
N LEU A 279 -20.74 -8.84 -7.24
CA LEU A 279 -19.44 -8.30 -6.78
C LEU A 279 -19.59 -7.27 -5.66
N LEU A 280 -20.61 -6.40 -5.76
CA LEU A 280 -20.82 -5.28 -4.84
C LEU A 280 -21.08 -5.73 -3.40
N GLN A 281 -21.76 -6.89 -3.20
CA GLN A 281 -22.14 -7.39 -1.88
C GLN A 281 -20.96 -7.52 -0.90
N LYS A 282 -19.79 -7.92 -1.40
CA LYS A 282 -18.56 -8.12 -0.61
C LYS A 282 -17.42 -7.19 -1.06
N MET A 283 -17.72 -6.15 -1.86
CA MET A 283 -16.68 -5.30 -2.44
C MET A 283 -16.03 -4.39 -1.39
N PRO A 284 -14.69 -4.37 -1.28
CA PRO A 284 -14.00 -3.41 -0.42
C PRO A 284 -14.26 -1.96 -0.85
N MET A 285 -14.41 -1.05 0.11
CA MET A 285 -14.75 0.36 -0.11
C MET A 285 -13.86 1.07 -1.15
N THR A 286 -12.54 0.87 -1.10
CA THR A 286 -11.59 1.45 -2.06
C THR A 286 -11.76 0.88 -3.48
N ALA A 287 -12.23 -0.37 -3.61
CA ALA A 287 -12.58 -0.93 -4.91
C ALA A 287 -13.92 -0.36 -5.41
N MET A 288 -14.90 -0.22 -4.52
CA MET A 288 -16.21 0.35 -4.84
C MET A 288 -16.08 1.78 -5.36
N ILE A 289 -15.40 2.68 -4.63
CA ILE A 289 -15.21 4.09 -5.01
C ILE A 289 -14.59 4.21 -6.41
N ARG A 290 -13.56 3.42 -6.71
CA ARG A 290 -12.88 3.43 -8.01
C ARG A 290 -13.74 2.92 -9.17
N ASN A 291 -14.82 2.20 -8.90
CA ASN A 291 -15.68 1.62 -9.90
C ASN A 291 -17.08 2.25 -9.96
N LEU A 292 -17.34 3.34 -9.21
CA LEU A 292 -18.63 4.03 -9.23
C LEU A 292 -19.05 4.43 -10.64
N GLY A 293 -18.17 5.08 -11.40
CA GLY A 293 -18.47 5.48 -12.78
C GLY A 293 -18.82 4.29 -13.70
N LYS A 294 -18.16 3.14 -13.51
CA LYS A 294 -18.49 1.92 -14.26
C LYS A 294 -19.86 1.36 -13.86
N MET A 295 -20.17 1.33 -12.57
CA MET A 295 -21.47 0.84 -12.07
C MET A 295 -22.63 1.76 -12.46
N THR A 296 -22.41 3.07 -12.56
CA THR A 296 -23.38 4.01 -13.12
C THR A 296 -23.58 3.79 -14.63
N ALA A 297 -22.51 3.59 -15.39
CA ALA A 297 -22.58 3.41 -16.84
C ALA A 297 -23.29 2.12 -17.29
N ILE A 298 -23.37 1.11 -16.42
CA ILE A 298 -24.12 -0.14 -16.67
C ILE A 298 -25.50 -0.13 -15.99
N GLU A 299 -25.96 1.05 -15.56
CA GLU A 299 -27.27 1.29 -14.95
C GLU A 299 -27.53 0.56 -13.61
N LEU A 300 -26.52 -0.09 -13.04
CA LEU A 300 -26.63 -0.71 -11.71
C LEU A 300 -26.91 0.34 -10.62
N LEU A 301 -26.35 1.54 -10.77
CA LEU A 301 -26.57 2.68 -9.87
C LEU A 301 -27.43 3.77 -10.53
N ALA A 302 -28.49 3.35 -11.23
CA ALA A 302 -29.47 4.29 -11.78
C ALA A 302 -30.11 5.16 -10.68
N PRO A 303 -30.49 6.41 -10.97
CA PRO A 303 -31.21 7.25 -10.03
C PRO A 303 -32.42 6.51 -9.45
N LEU A 304 -32.59 6.55 -8.11
CA LEU A 304 -33.67 5.88 -7.37
C LEU A 304 -33.67 4.34 -7.39
N SER A 305 -32.63 3.69 -7.92
CA SER A 305 -32.47 2.22 -7.79
C SER A 305 -32.36 1.79 -6.32
N GLY A 306 -32.85 0.59 -6.00
CA GLY A 306 -32.74 0.00 -4.67
C GLY A 306 -31.29 -0.16 -4.21
N GLU A 307 -30.39 -0.43 -5.16
CA GLU A 307 -28.95 -0.48 -4.96
C GLU A 307 -28.39 0.89 -4.57
N LEU A 308 -28.73 1.96 -5.29
CA LEU A 308 -28.31 3.31 -4.92
C LEU A 308 -28.87 3.74 -3.56
N ILE A 309 -30.10 3.36 -3.23
CA ILE A 309 -30.73 3.66 -1.93
C ILE A 309 -30.03 2.90 -0.78
N SER A 310 -29.76 1.60 -0.96
CA SER A 310 -29.04 0.80 0.04
C SER A 310 -27.58 1.26 0.22
N LEU A 311 -26.95 1.69 -0.86
CA LEU A 311 -25.63 2.32 -0.84
C LEU A 311 -25.70 3.71 -0.20
N ASN A 312 -26.71 4.55 -0.44
CA ASN A 312 -26.84 5.84 0.23
C ASN A 312 -27.03 5.67 1.75
N GLY A 313 -27.79 4.67 2.20
CA GLY A 313 -27.89 4.33 3.63
C GLY A 313 -26.54 3.96 4.27
N SER A 314 -25.61 3.39 3.49
CA SER A 314 -24.30 2.91 3.96
C SER A 314 -23.18 3.95 3.73
N ILE A 315 -23.07 4.49 2.53
CA ILE A 315 -22.10 5.49 2.07
C ILE A 315 -22.39 6.84 2.72
N PHE A 316 -23.62 7.36 2.71
CA PHE A 316 -23.90 8.70 3.26
C PHE A 316 -23.77 8.71 4.78
N ARG A 317 -24.21 7.63 5.45
CA ARG A 317 -24.03 7.45 6.90
C ARG A 317 -22.55 7.31 7.25
N ILE A 318 -21.72 6.66 6.44
CA ILE A 318 -20.27 6.53 6.67
C ILE A 318 -19.49 7.77 6.24
N LEU A 319 -19.89 8.48 5.18
CA LEU A 319 -19.26 9.74 4.76
C LEU A 319 -19.53 10.82 5.81
N ILE A 320 -20.77 10.94 6.30
CA ILE A 320 -21.14 11.89 7.37
C ILE A 320 -20.53 11.47 8.72
N ILE A 321 -20.58 10.20 9.12
CA ILE A 321 -19.92 9.76 10.37
C ILE A 321 -18.39 9.95 10.30
N LYS A 322 -17.76 9.86 9.11
CA LYS A 322 -16.31 10.09 8.92
C LYS A 322 -15.93 11.56 8.69
N LEU A 323 -16.83 12.39 8.15
CA LEU A 323 -16.63 13.85 8.00
C LEU A 323 -16.92 14.61 9.30
N ILE A 324 -17.81 14.09 10.16
CA ILE A 324 -18.23 14.77 11.41
C ILE A 324 -17.42 14.32 12.65
N LYS A 325 -16.76 13.15 12.65
CA LYS A 325 -15.94 12.71 13.80
C LYS A 325 -14.44 12.84 13.54
N VAL A 326 -13.93 14.05 13.77
CA VAL A 326 -12.53 14.25 14.21
C VAL A 326 -12.34 13.46 15.51
N LYS A 327 -11.31 12.59 15.54
CA LYS A 327 -10.96 11.59 16.58
C LYS A 327 -11.86 10.35 16.63
N GLN A 328 -11.37 9.23 16.07
CA GLN A 328 -11.07 7.95 16.76
C GLN A 328 -11.26 6.66 15.93
N THR A 329 -11.65 6.69 14.64
CA THR A 329 -11.86 5.42 13.88
C THR A 329 -11.35 5.46 12.42
N TYR A 330 -10.04 5.62 12.24
CA TYR A 330 -9.37 5.53 10.92
C TYR A 330 -8.70 4.17 10.62
N LEU A 331 -8.74 3.19 11.53
CA LEU A 331 -7.82 2.05 11.48
C LEU A 331 -8.22 0.89 10.54
N ASN A 332 -9.49 0.70 10.17
CA ASN A 332 -9.92 -0.55 9.50
C ASN A 332 -9.95 -0.52 7.96
N GLY A 333 -9.75 0.64 7.31
CA GLY A 333 -9.92 0.77 5.85
C GLY A 333 -8.80 1.49 5.08
N SER A 334 -7.83 2.10 5.76
CA SER A 334 -6.71 2.84 5.13
C SER A 334 -7.16 3.81 4.00
N LEU A 335 -8.27 4.53 4.16
CA LEU A 335 -8.79 5.46 3.14
C LEU A 335 -8.35 6.90 3.45
N HIS A 336 -7.54 7.51 2.57
CA HIS A 336 -6.99 8.86 2.74
C HIS A 336 -7.92 9.95 2.16
N PRO A 337 -8.08 11.13 2.80
CA PRO A 337 -8.95 12.23 2.33
C PRO A 337 -8.71 12.73 0.90
N ILE A 338 -7.46 12.72 0.42
CA ILE A 338 -7.14 13.09 -0.97
C ILE A 338 -7.82 12.14 -1.98
N ARG A 339 -8.10 10.88 -1.60
CA ARG A 339 -8.77 9.90 -2.48
C ARG A 339 -10.28 10.09 -2.56
N SER A 340 -10.89 10.90 -1.71
CA SER A 340 -12.33 11.17 -1.74
C SER A 340 -12.72 12.33 -2.67
N GLY A 341 -11.76 13.06 -3.25
CA GLY A 341 -12.03 14.31 -3.96
C GLY A 341 -12.53 15.38 -2.99
N GLY A 342 -12.01 16.60 -3.10
CA GLY A 342 -12.61 17.73 -2.41
C GLY A 342 -14.00 17.96 -2.98
N PHE A 343 -15.03 17.51 -2.29
CA PHE A 343 -16.36 18.07 -2.46
C PHE A 343 -16.37 19.39 -1.69
N HIS A 344 -16.14 20.48 -2.42
CA HIS A 344 -16.69 21.78 -2.07
C HIS A 344 -18.03 21.94 -2.76
#